data_AF-A0A561UKB9-F1
#
_entry.id   AF-A0A561UKB9-F1
#
_cell.length_a   1.000
_cell.length_b   1.000
_cell.length_c   1.000
_cell.angle_alpha   90.00
_cell.angle_beta   90.00
_cell.angle_gamma   90.00
#
_symmetry.space_group_name_H-M   'P 1'
#
loop_
_entity.id
_entity.type
_entity.pdbx_description
1 polymer ?
#
loop_
_entity_poly.entity_id
_entity_poly.type
_entity_poly.pdbx_seq_one_letter_code
_entity_poly.pdbx_strand_id
1 'polypeptide(L)'
;MSKPTRYTPELLTQMAQRATSLDEMLALLGREPNHDRRKYLRGRLTALGIDTGHFTPTGSIYTRELLAAAVAECTSVAGVVRYLRLRQAGGTQAHIGRRIKHFGIDTSHFTGQAHSKGKQLPTRLRPDEVLVQRPRDAKRLPGSRIRQALAELGRPERCGDCGTGAEWQGRPLTLEVDHINGDWSDNRPANLRLLCPNCHAITPTYCRPKKVDARTGTRQVA
;
A
#
# COMPACT_ATOMS: atom_id res chain seq x y z
N MET A 1 47.44 26.97 10.01
CA MET A 1 46.36 26.39 10.83
C MET A 1 45.23 27.41 10.91
N SER A 2 44.13 27.21 10.18
CA SER A 2 43.01 28.17 10.14
C SER A 2 42.28 28.19 11.49
N LYS A 3 42.16 29.37 12.12
CA LYS A 3 41.47 29.54 13.41
C LYS A 3 40.03 28.99 13.32
N PRO A 4 39.50 28.33 14.37
CA PRO A 4 38.11 27.91 14.38
C PRO A 4 37.23 29.15 14.30
N THR A 5 36.49 29.29 13.19
CA THR A 5 35.53 30.36 12.96
C THR A 5 34.50 30.33 14.07
N ARG A 6 34.61 31.25 15.04
CA ARG A 6 33.54 31.46 16.01
C ARG A 6 32.40 32.13 15.26
N TYR A 7 31.25 31.47 15.20
CA TYR A 7 30.03 32.06 14.68
C TYR A 7 29.54 33.14 15.66
N THR A 8 30.12 34.33 15.58
CA THR A 8 29.66 35.47 16.34
C THR A 8 28.34 36.00 15.74
N PRO A 9 27.43 36.56 16.56
CA PRO A 9 26.17 37.12 16.08
C PRO A 9 26.37 38.16 14.97
N GLU A 10 27.42 38.98 15.08
CA GLU A 10 27.73 40.06 14.14
C GLU A 10 28.13 39.48 12.77
N LEU A 11 29.00 38.46 12.78
CA LEU A 11 29.42 37.77 11.56
C LEU A 11 28.23 37.10 10.87
N LEU A 12 27.38 36.40 11.62
CA LEU A 12 26.21 35.74 11.06
C LEU A 12 25.21 36.73 10.47
N THR A 13 25.00 37.87 11.13
CA THR A 13 24.11 38.94 10.64
C THR A 13 24.63 39.53 9.33
N GLN A 14 25.93 39.84 9.27
CA GLN A 14 26.56 40.37 8.06
C GLN A 14 26.48 39.38 6.89
N MET A 15 26.72 38.09 7.15
CA MET A 15 26.64 37.07 6.11
C MET A 15 25.18 36.82 5.67
N ALA A 16 24.20 36.92 6.59
CA ALA A 16 22.79 36.80 6.25
C ALA A 16 22.30 37.91 5.32
N GLN A 17 22.78 39.15 5.48
CA GLN A 17 22.43 40.26 4.59
C GLN A 17 22.99 40.11 3.17
N ARG A 18 24.12 39.40 3.02
CA ARG A 18 24.83 39.24 1.73
C ARG A 18 24.41 38.01 0.96
N ALA A 19 23.80 37.04 1.62
CA ALA A 19 23.37 35.80 1.00
C ALA A 19 21.89 35.84 0.62
N THR A 20 21.53 35.06 -0.38
CA THR A 20 20.16 34.81 -0.83
C THR A 20 19.71 33.38 -0.54
N SER A 21 20.57 32.55 0.05
CA SER A 21 20.28 31.18 0.48
C SER A 21 21.22 30.71 1.60
N LEU A 22 20.84 29.64 2.29
CA LEU A 22 21.71 29.01 3.30
C LEU A 22 22.99 28.42 2.69
N ASP A 23 22.93 27.96 1.44
CA ASP A 23 24.09 27.36 0.76
C ASP A 23 25.11 28.45 0.39
N GLU A 24 24.63 29.59 -0.12
CA GLU A 24 25.46 30.77 -0.37
C GLU A 24 26.05 31.32 0.93
N MET A 25 25.26 31.37 2.00
CA MET A 25 25.76 31.79 3.31
C MET A 25 26.84 30.85 3.86
N LEU A 26 26.68 29.53 3.69
CA LEU A 26 27.71 28.54 4.06
C LEU A 26 28.98 28.71 3.23
N ALA A 27 28.84 28.99 1.92
CA ALA A 27 29.96 29.27 1.04
C ALA A 27 30.72 30.55 1.47
N LEU A 28 30.02 31.63 1.81
CA LEU A 28 30.62 32.87 2.34
C LEU A 28 31.36 32.63 3.68
N LEU A 29 30.88 31.69 4.49
CA LEU A 29 31.54 31.26 5.74
C LEU A 29 32.71 30.27 5.50
N GLY A 30 33.05 29.97 4.24
CA GLY A 30 34.12 29.05 3.86
C GLY A 30 33.79 27.59 4.17
N ARG A 31 32.51 27.22 4.14
CA ARG A 31 32.03 25.85 4.45
C ARG A 31 31.26 25.29 3.26
N GLU A 32 31.54 24.04 2.91
CA GLU A 32 30.72 23.34 1.92
C GLU A 32 29.29 23.12 2.45
N PRO A 33 28.27 23.38 1.63
CA PRO A 33 26.89 23.09 1.99
C PRO A 33 26.63 21.58 2.16
N ASN A 34 26.07 21.20 3.31
CA ASN A 34 25.53 19.85 3.52
C ASN A 34 24.29 19.91 4.42
N HIS A 35 23.60 18.78 4.61
CA HIS A 35 22.37 18.72 5.39
C HIS A 35 22.56 19.21 6.83
N ASP A 36 23.58 18.72 7.52
CA ASP A 36 23.78 18.99 8.94
C ASP A 36 24.26 20.41 9.21
N ARG A 37 25.09 20.96 8.33
CA ARG A 37 25.55 22.36 8.38
C ARG A 37 24.40 23.32 8.12
N ARG A 38 23.51 23.03 7.16
CA ARG A 38 22.28 23.80 6.93
C ARG A 38 21.37 23.76 8.16
N LYS A 39 21.18 22.58 8.75
CA LYS A 39 20.36 22.40 9.96
C LYS A 39 20.94 23.18 11.14
N TYR A 40 22.25 23.05 11.38
CA TYR A 40 22.96 23.78 12.44
C TYR A 40 22.87 25.29 12.25
N LEU A 41 23.18 25.79 11.04
CA LEU A 41 23.16 27.22 10.73
C LEU A 41 21.75 27.79 10.89
N ARG A 42 20.71 27.10 10.37
CA ARG A 42 19.32 27.53 10.54
C ARG A 42 18.94 27.62 12.01
N GLY A 43 19.24 26.60 12.81
CA GLY A 43 18.99 26.63 14.26
C GLY A 43 19.72 27.77 14.97
N ARG A 44 20.96 28.06 14.57
CA ARG A 44 21.75 29.18 15.11
C ARG A 44 21.15 30.55 14.77
N LEU A 45 20.71 30.75 13.53
CA LEU A 45 20.08 31.99 13.07
C LEU A 45 18.75 32.23 13.78
N THR A 46 17.93 31.19 13.92
CA THR A 46 16.68 31.25 14.69
C THR A 46 16.93 31.59 16.16
N ALA A 47 17.92 30.97 16.80
CA ALA A 47 18.25 31.24 18.20
C ALA A 47 18.76 32.68 18.44
N LEU A 48 19.35 33.30 17.41
CA LEU A 48 19.86 34.67 17.46
C LEU A 48 18.87 35.71 16.92
N GLY A 49 17.69 35.30 16.45
CA GLY A 49 16.69 36.20 15.89
C GLY A 49 17.12 36.93 14.60
N ILE A 50 18.07 36.36 13.85
CA ILE A 50 18.57 36.97 12.61
C ILE A 50 17.56 36.74 11.49
N ASP A 51 17.08 37.81 10.87
CA ASP A 51 16.13 37.73 9.77
C ASP A 51 16.76 37.08 8.53
N THR A 52 16.05 36.09 7.99
CA THR A 52 16.40 35.36 6.77
C THR A 52 15.18 35.15 5.88
N GLY A 53 14.14 35.98 6.02
CA GLY A 53 12.92 35.88 5.21
C GLY A 53 13.15 36.05 3.71
N HIS A 54 14.22 36.75 3.31
CA HIS A 54 14.64 36.91 1.92
C HIS A 54 15.38 35.70 1.34
N PHE A 55 15.73 34.70 2.17
CA PHE A 55 16.42 33.51 1.67
C PHE A 55 15.48 32.67 0.80
N THR A 56 15.93 32.35 -0.41
CA THR A 56 15.26 31.39 -1.28
C THR A 56 15.19 30.04 -0.58
N PRO A 57 13.99 29.44 -0.46
CA PRO A 57 13.85 28.11 0.11
C PRO A 57 14.60 27.08 -0.75
N THR A 58 15.74 26.60 -0.28
CA THR A 58 16.41 25.48 -0.92
C THR A 58 15.63 24.19 -0.64
N GLY A 59 15.15 23.52 -1.69
CA GLY A 59 14.95 22.08 -1.65
C GLY A 59 13.50 21.58 -1.55
N SER A 60 12.66 21.95 -2.51
CA SER A 60 11.65 21.00 -2.98
C SER A 60 11.45 21.16 -4.48
N ILE A 61 11.69 20.08 -5.23
CA ILE A 61 11.24 19.97 -6.63
C ILE A 61 9.73 20.11 -6.77
N TYR A 62 8.99 20.00 -5.65
CA TYR A 62 7.54 20.15 -5.59
C TYR A 62 7.20 21.59 -5.20
N THR A 63 7.11 22.44 -6.22
CA THR A 63 6.56 23.79 -6.10
C THR A 63 5.04 23.74 -5.98
N ARG A 64 4.44 24.85 -5.53
CA ARG A 64 2.98 24.95 -5.43
C ARG A 64 2.34 24.82 -6.80
N GLU A 65 2.93 25.43 -7.81
CA GLU A 65 2.44 25.49 -9.19
C GLU A 65 2.44 24.09 -9.81
N LEU A 66 3.53 23.34 -9.64
CA LEU A 66 3.65 21.96 -10.12
C LEU A 66 2.58 21.06 -9.50
N LEU A 67 2.41 21.14 -8.18
CA LEU A 67 1.43 20.33 -7.47
C LEU A 67 0.00 20.75 -7.79
N ALA A 68 -0.28 22.04 -7.96
CA ALA A 68 -1.61 22.53 -8.31
C ALA A 68 -2.02 22.03 -9.71
N ALA A 69 -1.12 22.12 -10.69
CA ALA A 69 -1.36 21.57 -12.03
C ALA A 69 -1.62 20.06 -11.99
N ALA A 70 -0.82 19.31 -11.24
CA ALA A 70 -1.00 17.86 -11.13
C ALA A 70 -2.28 17.46 -10.37
N VAL A 71 -2.70 18.23 -9.36
CA VAL A 71 -3.94 18.00 -8.60
C VAL A 71 -5.18 18.28 -9.45
N ALA A 72 -5.16 19.30 -10.30
CA ALA A 72 -6.25 19.62 -11.21
C ALA A 72 -6.55 18.46 -12.20
N GLU A 73 -5.51 17.79 -12.69
CA GLU A 73 -5.62 16.68 -13.65
C GLU A 73 -5.94 15.31 -13.01
N CYS A 74 -6.01 15.24 -11.67
CA CYS A 74 -6.10 13.98 -10.94
C CYS A 74 -7.28 13.94 -9.99
N THR A 75 -7.74 12.73 -9.66
CA THR A 75 -8.82 12.49 -8.67
C THR A 75 -8.34 11.76 -7.42
N SER A 76 -7.02 11.60 -7.27
CA SER A 76 -6.39 10.97 -6.10
C SER A 76 -4.91 11.31 -5.99
N VAL A 77 -4.35 11.22 -4.77
CA VAL A 77 -2.91 11.38 -4.52
C VAL A 77 -2.09 10.34 -5.30
N ALA A 78 -2.57 9.10 -5.42
CA ALA A 78 -1.94 8.08 -6.25
C ALA A 78 -1.97 8.44 -7.74
N GLY A 79 -3.02 9.16 -8.19
CA GLY A 79 -3.09 9.78 -9.51
C GLY A 79 -1.98 10.81 -9.70
N VAL A 80 -1.83 11.74 -8.74
CA VAL A 80 -0.78 12.78 -8.76
C VAL A 80 0.61 12.17 -8.83
N VAL A 81 0.88 11.13 -8.03
CA VAL A 81 2.18 10.42 -8.05
C VAL A 81 2.44 9.78 -9.42
N ARG A 82 1.43 9.20 -10.08
CA ARG A 82 1.56 8.69 -11.46
C ARG A 82 1.77 9.81 -12.48
N TYR A 83 1.03 10.92 -12.35
CA TYR A 83 1.14 12.08 -13.23
C TYR A 83 2.55 12.67 -13.20
N LEU A 84 3.13 12.78 -11.99
CA LEU A 84 4.51 13.22 -11.77
C LEU A 84 5.57 12.14 -12.09
N ARG A 85 5.15 10.98 -12.61
CA ARG A 85 6.02 9.84 -12.98
C ARG A 85 6.89 9.33 -11.82
N LEU A 86 6.37 9.41 -10.60
CA LEU A 86 7.05 8.97 -9.39
C LEU A 86 6.73 7.51 -9.07
N ARG A 87 7.59 6.88 -8.27
CA ARG A 87 7.37 5.51 -7.78
C ARG A 87 6.09 5.42 -6.95
N GLN A 88 5.21 4.47 -7.31
CA GLN A 88 3.99 4.14 -6.58
C GLN A 88 4.32 3.41 -5.27
N ALA A 89 4.62 4.18 -4.22
CA ALA A 89 4.87 3.69 -2.88
C ALA A 89 4.14 4.56 -1.84
N GLY A 90 3.72 3.96 -0.72
CA GLY A 90 2.98 4.66 0.33
C GLY A 90 3.75 5.86 0.91
N GLY A 91 5.07 5.74 1.06
CA GLY A 91 5.93 6.85 1.52
C GLY A 91 5.94 8.04 0.55
N THR A 92 6.03 7.78 -0.75
CA THR A 92 5.96 8.81 -1.80
C THR A 92 4.60 9.51 -1.78
N GLN A 93 3.51 8.75 -1.71
CA GLN A 93 2.15 9.29 -1.64
C GLN A 93 1.96 10.16 -0.39
N ALA A 94 2.43 9.70 0.77
CA ALA A 94 2.37 10.47 2.00
C ALA A 94 3.18 11.77 1.93
N HIS A 95 4.37 11.73 1.30
CA HIS A 95 5.20 12.92 1.09
C HIS A 95 4.50 13.96 0.19
N ILE A 96 3.97 13.53 -0.96
CA ILE A 96 3.21 14.39 -1.87
C ILE A 96 1.96 14.96 -1.18
N GLY A 97 1.19 14.12 -0.47
CA GLY A 97 0.01 14.56 0.27
C GLY A 97 0.34 15.64 1.32
N ARG A 98 1.44 15.50 2.05
CA ARG A 98 1.91 16.54 3.00
C ARG A 98 2.25 17.85 2.29
N ARG A 99 2.87 17.80 1.11
CA ARG A 99 3.21 19.00 0.34
C ARG A 99 1.98 19.69 -0.22
N ILE A 100 1.01 18.94 -0.76
CA ILE A 100 -0.28 19.46 -1.23
C ILE A 100 -1.00 20.20 -0.08
N LYS A 101 -1.08 19.56 1.09
CA LYS A 101 -1.68 20.16 2.30
C LYS A 101 -0.92 21.41 2.75
N HIS A 102 0.41 21.37 2.75
CA HIS A 102 1.25 22.50 3.14
C HIS A 102 1.00 23.73 2.26
N PHE A 103 0.73 23.55 0.97
CA PHE A 103 0.41 24.65 0.05
C PHE A 103 -1.07 25.04 0.02
N GLY A 104 -1.92 24.39 0.81
CA GLY A 104 -3.36 24.66 0.84
C GLY A 104 -4.06 24.44 -0.50
N ILE A 105 -3.59 23.49 -1.30
CA ILE A 105 -4.20 23.17 -2.60
C ILE A 105 -5.49 22.38 -2.35
N ASP A 106 -6.60 22.84 -2.95
CA ASP A 106 -7.89 22.16 -2.85
C ASP A 106 -7.83 20.76 -3.51
N THR A 107 -8.34 19.77 -2.79
CA THR A 107 -8.41 18.38 -3.24
C THR A 107 -9.82 17.81 -3.01
N SER A 108 -10.82 18.66 -2.85
CA SER A 108 -12.20 18.26 -2.54
C SER A 108 -12.82 17.38 -3.64
N HIS A 109 -12.36 17.49 -4.88
CA HIS A 109 -12.77 16.62 -6.00
C HIS A 109 -12.13 15.23 -5.96
N PHE A 110 -11.18 14.96 -5.06
CA PHE A 110 -10.57 13.64 -4.94
C PHE A 110 -11.59 12.64 -4.42
N THR A 111 -11.77 11.53 -5.14
CA THR A 111 -12.81 10.55 -4.82
C THR A 111 -12.50 9.72 -3.58
N GLY A 112 -11.22 9.60 -3.20
CA GLY A 112 -10.79 8.83 -2.03
C GLY A 112 -11.43 7.43 -1.99
N GLN A 113 -12.03 7.09 -0.84
CA GLN A 113 -12.75 5.82 -0.64
C GLN A 113 -14.11 5.76 -1.38
N ALA A 114 -14.60 6.88 -1.89
CA ALA A 114 -15.84 6.95 -2.65
C ALA A 114 -15.68 6.61 -4.14
N HIS A 115 -14.49 6.18 -4.61
CA HIS A 115 -14.29 5.74 -6.00
C HIS A 115 -15.21 4.57 -6.43
N SER A 116 -15.76 3.84 -5.46
CA SER A 116 -16.75 2.78 -5.68
C SER A 116 -18.18 3.14 -5.23
N LYS A 117 -18.40 4.34 -4.70
CA LYS A 117 -19.72 4.78 -4.25
C LYS A 117 -20.66 4.91 -5.46
N GLY A 118 -21.76 4.16 -5.43
CA GLY A 118 -22.73 4.10 -6.54
C GLY A 118 -22.42 3.06 -7.62
N LYS A 119 -21.28 2.35 -7.54
CA LYS A 119 -21.05 1.20 -8.42
C LYS A 119 -21.80 -0.01 -7.86
N GLN A 120 -22.72 -0.55 -8.65
CA GLN A 120 -23.30 -1.86 -8.37
C GLN A 120 -22.20 -2.91 -8.54
N LEU A 121 -21.86 -3.61 -7.46
CA LEU A 121 -20.99 -4.78 -7.55
C LEU A 121 -21.70 -5.85 -8.38
N PRO A 122 -20.97 -6.65 -9.17
CA PRO A 122 -21.60 -7.75 -9.92
C PRO A 122 -22.39 -8.64 -8.96
N THR A 123 -23.58 -9.03 -9.41
CA THR A 123 -24.54 -9.86 -8.68
C THR A 123 -23.85 -11.06 -8.07
N ARG A 124 -24.20 -11.36 -6.82
CA ARG A 124 -23.76 -12.55 -6.10
C ARG A 124 -23.97 -13.79 -6.99
N LEU A 125 -22.90 -14.56 -7.24
CA LEU A 125 -23.01 -15.84 -7.94
C LEU A 125 -23.95 -16.77 -7.17
N ARG A 126 -24.89 -17.40 -7.87
CA ARG A 126 -25.81 -18.38 -7.29
C ARG A 126 -25.07 -19.67 -6.93
N PRO A 127 -25.59 -20.51 -6.02
CA PRO A 127 -24.97 -21.79 -5.69
C PRO A 127 -24.65 -22.66 -6.90
N ASP A 128 -25.56 -22.70 -7.88
CA ASP A 128 -25.38 -23.48 -9.11
C ASP A 128 -24.32 -22.90 -10.06
N GLU A 129 -23.90 -21.65 -9.89
CA GLU A 129 -22.77 -21.05 -10.62
C GLU A 129 -21.44 -21.24 -9.88
N VAL A 130 -21.49 -21.41 -8.55
CA VAL A 130 -20.33 -21.64 -7.69
C VAL A 130 -19.91 -23.12 -7.70
N LEU A 131 -20.89 -24.03 -7.66
CA LEU A 131 -20.71 -25.46 -7.42
C LEU A 131 -20.66 -26.29 -8.72
N VAL A 132 -19.83 -25.82 -9.65
CA VAL A 132 -19.63 -26.44 -10.97
C VAL A 132 -18.15 -26.72 -11.22
N GLN A 133 -17.87 -27.54 -12.23
CA GLN A 133 -16.53 -27.62 -12.80
C GLN A 133 -16.20 -26.28 -13.47
N ARG A 134 -15.12 -25.64 -13.03
CA ARG A 134 -14.68 -24.35 -13.57
C ARG A 134 -13.55 -24.54 -14.58
N PRO A 135 -13.43 -23.64 -15.58
CA PRO A 135 -12.27 -23.59 -16.45
C PRO A 135 -10.98 -23.41 -15.65
N ARG A 136 -9.89 -24.08 -16.06
CA ARG A 136 -8.59 -24.02 -15.36
C ARG A 136 -7.90 -22.67 -15.46
N ASP A 137 -8.24 -21.86 -16.45
CA ASP A 137 -7.78 -20.48 -16.62
C ASP A 137 -8.57 -19.48 -15.76
N ALA A 138 -9.70 -19.89 -15.16
CA ALA A 138 -10.49 -19.03 -14.29
C ALA A 138 -9.79 -18.80 -12.93
N LYS A 139 -10.04 -17.64 -12.30
CA LYS A 139 -9.54 -17.38 -10.95
C LYS A 139 -10.19 -18.31 -9.93
N ARG A 140 -9.42 -19.01 -9.08
CA ARG A 140 -9.94 -19.82 -7.96
C ARG A 140 -10.93 -19.02 -7.12
N LEU A 141 -12.08 -19.63 -6.81
CA LEU A 141 -13.07 -18.99 -5.92
C LEU A 141 -12.56 -19.01 -4.47
N PRO A 142 -12.78 -17.93 -3.71
CA PRO A 142 -12.55 -17.94 -2.27
C PRO A 142 -13.38 -19.05 -1.61
N GLY A 143 -12.78 -19.78 -0.66
CA GLY A 143 -13.47 -20.86 0.05
C GLY A 143 -14.76 -20.41 0.75
N SER A 144 -14.83 -19.16 1.20
CA SER A 144 -16.05 -18.56 1.77
C SER A 144 -17.25 -18.60 0.82
N ARG A 145 -17.04 -18.41 -0.49
CA ARG A 145 -18.13 -18.49 -1.48
C ARG A 145 -18.62 -19.91 -1.66
N ILE A 146 -17.70 -20.88 -1.68
CA ILE A 146 -18.03 -22.30 -1.81
C ILE A 146 -18.78 -22.78 -0.56
N ARG A 147 -18.33 -22.42 0.64
CA ARG A 147 -19.05 -22.73 1.89
C ARG A 147 -20.46 -22.19 1.89
N GLN A 148 -20.63 -20.93 1.49
CA GLN A 148 -21.95 -20.31 1.47
C GLN A 148 -22.87 -21.00 0.46
N ALA A 149 -22.37 -21.34 -0.72
CA ALA A 149 -23.13 -22.10 -1.71
C ALA A 149 -23.52 -23.50 -1.21
N LEU A 150 -22.61 -24.19 -0.51
CA LEU A 150 -22.91 -25.49 0.11
C LEU A 150 -23.97 -25.37 1.21
N ALA A 151 -23.89 -24.32 2.04
CA ALA A 151 -24.89 -24.06 3.07
C ALA A 151 -26.28 -23.76 2.47
N GLU A 152 -26.33 -23.01 1.36
CA GLU A 152 -27.57 -22.75 0.61
C GLU A 152 -28.17 -24.04 0.00
N LEU A 153 -27.35 -25.05 -0.31
CA LEU A 153 -27.82 -26.39 -0.69
C LEU A 153 -28.21 -27.27 0.52
N GLY A 154 -28.14 -26.76 1.75
CA GLY A 154 -28.46 -27.51 2.96
C GLY A 154 -27.33 -28.41 3.49
N ARG A 155 -26.09 -28.23 3.02
CA ARG A 155 -24.93 -28.95 3.58
C ARG A 155 -24.70 -28.50 5.03
N PRO A 156 -24.63 -29.41 6.01
CA PRO A 156 -24.34 -29.03 7.39
C PRO A 156 -22.93 -28.44 7.50
N GLU A 157 -22.78 -27.38 8.30
CA GLU A 157 -21.48 -26.79 8.62
C GLU A 157 -20.76 -27.62 9.69
N ARG A 158 -20.38 -28.84 9.30
CA ARG A 158 -19.67 -29.82 10.13
C ARG A 158 -18.52 -30.43 9.34
N CYS A 159 -17.45 -30.76 10.06
CA CYS A 159 -16.33 -31.52 9.52
C CYS A 159 -16.83 -32.88 9.01
N GLY A 160 -16.53 -33.22 7.76
CA GLY A 160 -16.88 -34.49 7.15
C GLY A 160 -16.18 -35.71 7.75
N ASP A 161 -15.05 -35.49 8.43
CA ASP A 161 -14.25 -36.57 9.03
C ASP A 161 -14.57 -36.76 10.52
N CYS A 162 -14.47 -35.70 11.34
CA CYS A 162 -14.65 -35.80 12.80
C CYS A 162 -15.97 -35.21 13.33
N GLY A 163 -16.82 -34.63 12.48
CA GLY A 163 -18.11 -34.06 12.88
C GLY A 163 -18.06 -32.72 13.63
N THR A 164 -16.87 -32.17 13.92
CA THR A 164 -16.71 -30.85 14.56
C THR A 164 -17.51 -29.78 13.82
N GLY A 165 -18.34 -29.02 14.54
CA GLY A 165 -19.17 -27.97 13.96
C GLY A 165 -18.41 -26.66 13.70
N ALA A 166 -19.18 -25.60 13.41
CA ALA A 166 -18.69 -24.24 13.21
C ALA A 166 -18.29 -23.50 14.51
N GLU A 167 -18.23 -24.20 15.64
CA GLU A 167 -17.84 -23.64 16.93
C GLU A 167 -16.81 -24.55 17.61
N TRP A 168 -15.78 -23.92 18.17
CA TRP A 168 -14.76 -24.56 18.98
C TRP A 168 -14.49 -23.73 20.23
N GLN A 169 -14.66 -24.33 21.41
CA GLN A 169 -14.49 -23.65 22.71
C GLN A 169 -15.27 -22.33 22.83
N GLY A 170 -16.54 -22.30 22.37
CA GLY A 170 -17.37 -21.09 22.41
C GLY A 170 -17.00 -20.02 21.38
N ARG A 171 -16.10 -20.30 20.44
CA ARG A 171 -15.66 -19.35 19.40
C ARG A 171 -15.95 -19.90 18.01
N PRO A 172 -16.26 -19.03 17.03
CA PRO A 172 -16.45 -19.47 15.64
C PRO A 172 -15.22 -20.18 15.09
N LEU A 173 -15.41 -21.40 14.60
CA LEU A 173 -14.43 -22.18 13.87
C LEU A 173 -14.81 -22.18 12.39
N THR A 174 -13.95 -21.59 11.56
CA THR A 174 -14.15 -21.68 10.11
C THR A 174 -13.73 -23.07 9.62
N LEU A 175 -14.68 -23.85 9.12
CA LEU A 175 -14.36 -25.06 8.38
C LEU A 175 -13.71 -24.73 7.04
N GLU A 176 -12.75 -25.52 6.63
CA GLU A 176 -11.99 -25.39 5.41
C GLU A 176 -12.64 -26.22 4.30
N VAL A 177 -12.61 -25.71 3.07
CA VAL A 177 -13.11 -26.44 1.90
C VAL A 177 -11.97 -27.30 1.38
N ASP A 178 -12.13 -28.62 1.42
CA ASP A 178 -11.23 -29.59 0.82
C ASP A 178 -11.86 -30.16 -0.46
N HIS A 179 -11.03 -30.24 -1.50
CA HIS A 179 -11.35 -30.86 -2.77
C HIS A 179 -10.81 -32.29 -2.71
N ILE A 180 -11.68 -33.29 -2.73
CA ILE A 180 -11.33 -34.71 -2.54
C ILE A 180 -10.27 -35.15 -3.58
N ASN A 181 -10.41 -34.71 -4.83
CA ASN A 181 -9.46 -34.98 -5.91
C ASN A 181 -8.23 -34.04 -5.94
N GLY A 182 -8.20 -33.01 -5.08
CA GLY A 182 -7.16 -31.97 -5.07
C GLY A 182 -7.22 -30.97 -6.22
N ASP A 183 -8.21 -31.05 -7.11
CA ASP A 183 -8.41 -30.11 -8.21
C ASP A 183 -9.28 -28.93 -7.74
N TRP A 184 -8.65 -27.76 -7.56
CA TRP A 184 -9.31 -26.54 -7.11
C TRP A 184 -10.43 -26.07 -8.04
N SER A 185 -10.42 -26.48 -9.31
CA SER A 185 -11.39 -26.07 -10.32
C SER A 185 -12.68 -26.90 -10.27
N ASP A 186 -12.64 -28.07 -9.62
CA ASP A 186 -13.79 -28.96 -9.49
C ASP A 186 -14.62 -28.66 -8.24
N ASN A 187 -15.49 -27.65 -8.32
CA ASN A 187 -16.37 -27.28 -7.20
C ASN A 187 -17.68 -28.07 -7.15
N ARG A 188 -17.80 -29.20 -7.87
CA ARG A 188 -19.04 -29.99 -7.83
C ARG A 188 -19.27 -30.49 -6.39
N PRO A 189 -20.51 -30.47 -5.85
CA PRO A 189 -20.76 -30.80 -4.45
C PRO A 189 -20.23 -32.17 -4.00
N ALA A 190 -20.23 -33.14 -4.91
CA ALA A 190 -19.72 -34.49 -4.68
C ALA A 190 -18.19 -34.53 -4.46
N ASN A 191 -17.43 -33.57 -5.00
CA ASN A 191 -15.99 -33.46 -4.84
C ASN A 191 -15.57 -32.61 -3.63
N LEU A 192 -16.54 -31.99 -2.94
CA LEU A 192 -16.28 -31.05 -1.85
C LEU A 192 -16.66 -31.63 -0.48
N ARG A 193 -15.74 -31.50 0.46
CA ARG A 193 -16.02 -31.72 1.89
C ARG A 193 -15.55 -30.52 2.72
N LEU A 194 -16.28 -30.26 3.81
CA LEU A 194 -15.87 -29.30 4.82
C LEU A 194 -15.04 -30.04 5.86
N LEU A 195 -13.87 -29.53 6.21
CA LEU A 195 -12.99 -30.13 7.23
C LEU A 195 -12.62 -29.10 8.29
N CYS A 196 -12.46 -29.51 9.54
CA CYS A 196 -11.81 -28.66 10.52
C CYS A 196 -10.31 -28.53 10.20
N PRO A 197 -9.61 -27.50 10.69
CA PRO A 197 -8.18 -27.30 10.40
C PRO A 197 -7.31 -28.53 10.74
N ASN A 198 -7.66 -29.26 11.80
CA ASN A 198 -6.92 -30.45 12.21
C ASN A 198 -7.10 -31.63 11.26
N CYS A 199 -8.34 -31.92 10.83
CA CYS A 199 -8.60 -32.98 9.85
C CYS A 199 -8.08 -32.61 8.47
N HIS A 200 -8.16 -31.34 8.08
CA HIS A 200 -7.64 -30.91 6.80
C HIS A 200 -6.11 -31.06 6.73
N ALA A 201 -5.39 -30.74 7.81
CA ALA A 201 -3.93 -30.83 7.88
C ALA A 201 -3.37 -32.23 7.60
N ILE A 202 -4.15 -33.29 7.85
CA ILE A 202 -3.73 -34.69 7.63
C ILE A 202 -4.22 -35.25 6.29
N THR A 203 -4.92 -34.46 5.48
CA THR A 203 -5.35 -34.92 4.15
C THR A 203 -4.16 -35.06 3.22
N PRO A 204 -4.21 -36.02 2.26
CA PRO A 204 -3.16 -36.12 1.26
C PRO A 204 -2.97 -34.80 0.49
N THR A 205 -4.07 -34.09 0.21
CA THR A 205 -4.15 -32.84 -0.58
C THR A 205 -3.66 -31.59 0.15
N TYR A 206 -3.44 -31.66 1.47
CA TYR A 206 -3.05 -30.51 2.29
C TYR A 206 -1.72 -29.89 1.85
N CYS A 207 -1.72 -28.56 1.67
CA CYS A 207 -0.53 -27.76 1.33
C CYS A 207 0.31 -28.31 0.16
N ARG A 208 -0.27 -29.13 -0.73
CA ARG A 208 0.48 -29.68 -1.85
C ARG A 208 0.93 -28.55 -2.78
N PRO A 209 2.24 -28.44 -3.06
CA PRO A 209 2.71 -27.55 -4.12
C PRO A 209 2.11 -28.00 -5.45
N LYS A 210 1.89 -27.06 -6.36
CA LYS A 210 1.47 -27.39 -7.74
C LYS A 210 2.47 -28.41 -8.30
N LYS A 211 1.97 -29.52 -8.86
CA LYS A 211 2.82 -30.42 -9.66
C LYS A 211 3.39 -29.59 -10.81
N VAL A 212 4.71 -29.39 -10.81
CA VAL A 212 5.42 -28.86 -11.97
C VAL A 212 5.54 -30.02 -12.95
N ASP A 213 4.91 -29.91 -14.11
CA ASP A 213 5.01 -30.95 -15.13
C ASP A 213 6.45 -30.98 -15.65
N ALA A 214 7.15 -32.10 -15.44
CA ALA A 214 8.61 -32.21 -15.61
C ALA A 214 9.06 -32.18 -17.08
N ARG A 215 8.13 -32.14 -18.04
CA ARG A 215 8.44 -32.27 -19.47
C ARG A 215 8.56 -30.96 -20.25
N THR A 216 8.14 -29.82 -19.70
CA THR A 216 8.01 -28.60 -20.51
C THR A 216 8.67 -27.35 -19.94
N GLY A 217 9.23 -27.36 -18.72
CA GLY A 217 10.01 -26.23 -18.17
C GLY A 217 9.28 -24.86 -18.19
N THR A 218 7.99 -24.85 -18.49
CA THR A 218 7.17 -23.67 -18.69
C THR A 218 6.16 -23.67 -17.56
N ARG A 219 6.03 -22.54 -16.85
CA ARG A 219 4.93 -22.33 -15.90
C ARG A 219 3.62 -22.41 -16.67
N GLN A 220 3.04 -23.61 -16.77
CA GLN A 220 1.71 -23.77 -17.33
C GLN A 220 0.68 -23.32 -16.30
N VAL A 221 -0.22 -22.48 -16.80
CA VAL A 221 -1.54 -22.26 -16.23
C VAL A 221 -2.25 -23.61 -16.25
N ALA A 222 -2.41 -24.21 -15.07
CA ALA A 222 -3.23 -25.37 -14.77
C ALA A 222 -3.68 -25.28 -13.30
#